data_AF-A0A0D9QQ82-F1
#
_entry.id   AF-A0A0D9QQ82-F1
#
_cell.length_a   1.000
_cell.length_b   1.000
_cell.length_c   1.000
_cell.angle_alpha   90.00
_cell.angle_beta   90.00
_cell.angle_gamma   90.00
#
_symmetry.space_group_name_H-M   'P 1'
#
loop_
_entity.id
_entity.type
_entity.pdbx_description
1 polymer ?
#
loop_
_entity_poly.entity_id
_entity_poly.type
_entity_poly.pdbx_seq_one_letter_code
_entity_poly.pdbx_strand_id
1 'polypeptide(L)'
;MSCLKRALCPIRGNEWRPVNNPVYLIKRHFSHVHKNGDRAEGACARPQPCVMLESEILLDFKGHFYRGMDVRALCRRATFDEVIFLLLHKKFPNQSELKRKNRHVQNELERFCEGNVLEMGRLLHTSDPLELIRIALLQFSHQAKRAAEKRTEEKGDAEKGDAEEGEGERDEDDPVLNYLKILAASLKLLLRWGHSELVPPPTQDYAAYSDFASFLIDSYPMGGTEGDFLQEREEKKKLLNAFLLCMCEQGMNENTFFIRMLSSVQGHNYFSLCVSASTFYVDAFSGVNLSHSLEGFLKFVVPPVRGAKRAAQDQLCTHGEAEGGQLGQAELRQGQRRQGDHVDEAIAEPPNVNFFFHKGNSYKEKNDILKKHLTEYCNNTCEKNLHYLKHFEQVEEFFLKKQKKHASCYYYPLLIFHLLNLPLPFLPSVFFIMRLLSFTAHRQEQICNNKMVKYAGVYTGVPPRGNHMQVEHRGATSPH
;
A
#
# COMPACT_ATOMS: atom_id res chain seq x y z
N MET A 1 -19.26 -17.69 -20.05
CA MET A 1 -17.82 -17.34 -19.87
C MET A 1 -17.33 -16.27 -20.84
N SER A 2 -17.67 -16.31 -22.14
CA SER A 2 -17.40 -15.20 -23.08
C SER A 2 -18.28 -13.97 -22.83
N CYS A 3 -19.52 -14.17 -22.37
CA CYS A 3 -20.48 -13.08 -22.11
C CYS A 3 -20.09 -12.17 -20.93
N LEU A 4 -19.51 -12.69 -19.84
CA LEU A 4 -19.09 -11.86 -18.69
C LEU A 4 -17.86 -11.00 -19.04
N LYS A 5 -16.86 -11.59 -19.71
CA LYS A 5 -15.73 -10.84 -20.26
C LYS A 5 -16.19 -9.78 -21.26
N ARG A 6 -17.16 -10.07 -22.14
CA ARG A 6 -17.73 -9.05 -23.07
C ARG A 6 -18.54 -7.97 -22.37
N ALA A 7 -19.27 -8.30 -21.30
CA ALA A 7 -20.11 -7.35 -20.57
C ALA A 7 -19.30 -6.39 -19.69
N LEU A 8 -18.14 -6.84 -19.19
CA LEU A 8 -17.25 -6.05 -18.32
C LEU A 8 -16.05 -5.45 -19.06
N CYS A 9 -15.87 -5.72 -20.36
CA CYS A 9 -14.77 -5.15 -21.13
C CYS A 9 -15.14 -3.72 -21.57
N PRO A 10 -14.44 -2.67 -21.11
CA PRO A 10 -14.65 -1.30 -21.58
C PRO A 10 -14.03 -1.05 -22.97
N ILE A 11 -13.57 -2.11 -23.64
CA ILE A 11 -12.84 -2.06 -24.91
C ILE A 11 -13.71 -2.62 -26.03
N ARG A 12 -14.13 -1.76 -26.96
CA ARG A 12 -14.69 -2.14 -28.27
C ARG A 12 -13.77 -1.58 -29.37
N GLY A 13 -12.88 -2.42 -29.90
CA GLY A 13 -11.87 -1.98 -30.88
C GLY A 13 -10.75 -1.16 -30.23
N ASN A 14 -10.34 -0.05 -30.87
CA ASN A 14 -9.36 0.88 -30.32
C ASN A 14 -9.97 1.96 -29.40
N GLU A 15 -11.29 2.13 -29.42
CA GLU A 15 -11.99 3.11 -28.58
C GLU A 15 -12.20 2.56 -27.16
N TRP A 16 -11.84 3.37 -26.17
CA TRP A 16 -12.20 3.15 -24.78
C TRP A 16 -13.53 3.86 -24.51
N ARG A 17 -14.58 3.10 -24.26
CA ARG A 17 -15.88 3.64 -23.83
C ARG A 17 -16.12 3.16 -22.42
N PRO A 18 -15.88 3.99 -21.38
CA PRO A 18 -16.26 3.62 -20.04
C PRO A 18 -17.77 3.36 -20.06
N VAL A 19 -18.18 2.22 -19.51
CA VAL A 19 -19.60 1.87 -19.48
C VAL A 19 -20.26 2.89 -18.54
N ASN A 20 -21.20 3.70 -19.06
CA ASN A 20 -21.92 4.70 -18.26
C ASN A 20 -22.64 4.11 -17.04
N ASN A 21 -22.87 2.78 -17.04
CA ASN A 21 -23.28 1.98 -15.88
C ASN A 21 -22.38 0.74 -15.79
N PRO A 22 -21.31 0.76 -14.97
CA PRO A 22 -20.53 -0.44 -14.69
C PRO A 22 -21.44 -1.54 -14.13
N VAL A 23 -21.30 -2.77 -14.62
CA VAL A 23 -21.95 -3.92 -13.97
C VAL A 23 -21.16 -4.24 -12.71
N TYR A 24 -21.69 -3.86 -11.56
CA TYR A 24 -21.07 -4.15 -10.28
C TYR A 24 -21.33 -5.61 -9.88
N LEU A 25 -20.26 -6.36 -9.65
CA LEU A 25 -20.34 -7.71 -9.09
C LEU A 25 -20.03 -7.62 -7.59
N ILE A 26 -20.97 -8.10 -6.77
CA ILE A 26 -20.83 -8.08 -5.32
C ILE A 26 -20.11 -9.34 -4.87
N LYS A 27 -18.92 -9.19 -4.28
CA LYS A 27 -18.20 -10.26 -3.60
C LYS A 27 -18.74 -10.41 -2.18
N ARG A 28 -19.19 -11.61 -1.83
CA ARG A 28 -19.64 -11.97 -0.47
C ARG A 28 -18.50 -12.63 0.29
N HIS A 29 -18.17 -12.08 1.46
CA HIS A 29 -17.22 -12.67 2.40
C HIS A 29 -17.97 -13.50 3.44
N PHE A 30 -17.57 -14.75 3.65
CA PHE A 30 -18.24 -15.67 4.56
C PHE A 30 -17.36 -16.02 5.75
N SER A 31 -17.97 -16.20 6.93
CA SER A 31 -17.34 -16.87 8.06
C SER A 31 -17.79 -18.33 8.12
N HIS A 32 -16.84 -19.26 8.29
CA HIS A 32 -17.11 -20.67 8.54
C HIS A 32 -16.86 -20.97 10.03
N VAL A 33 -17.87 -21.43 10.74
CA VAL A 33 -17.70 -21.98 12.09
C VAL A 33 -17.00 -23.34 11.95
N HIS A 34 -15.74 -23.43 12.40
CA HIS A 34 -15.00 -24.70 12.40
C HIS A 34 -15.64 -25.71 13.35
N LYS A 35 -15.72 -26.97 12.90
CA LYS A 35 -16.29 -28.14 13.60
C LYS A 35 -15.45 -28.69 14.78
N ASN A 36 -14.52 -27.93 15.34
CA ASN A 36 -13.61 -28.44 16.40
C ASN A 36 -14.02 -27.97 17.80
N GLY A 37 -15.29 -28.14 18.13
CA GLY A 37 -15.82 -28.09 19.49
C GLY A 37 -16.90 -29.15 19.58
N ASP A 38 -16.88 -29.94 20.65
CA ASP A 38 -17.59 -31.20 20.87
C ASP A 38 -18.88 -31.42 20.07
N ARG A 39 -19.00 -32.63 19.51
CA ARG A 39 -20.28 -33.17 19.05
C ARG A 39 -21.23 -33.23 20.26
N ALA A 40 -21.97 -32.16 20.50
CA ALA A 40 -23.25 -32.27 21.17
C ALA A 40 -24.15 -33.09 20.24
N GLU A 41 -24.33 -34.36 20.59
CA GLU A 41 -25.37 -35.20 20.00
C GLU A 41 -26.72 -34.49 20.16
N GLY A 42 -27.35 -34.06 19.06
CA GLY A 42 -28.75 -33.63 19.11
C GLY A 42 -29.21 -32.52 18.16
N ALA A 43 -28.35 -31.78 17.46
CA ALA A 43 -28.81 -30.70 16.57
C ALA A 43 -28.37 -30.89 15.10
N CYS A 44 -29.31 -31.34 14.26
CA CYS A 44 -29.16 -31.44 12.82
C CYS A 44 -29.27 -30.06 12.13
N ALA A 45 -28.35 -29.14 12.43
CA ALA A 45 -28.20 -27.90 11.68
C ALA A 45 -26.72 -27.73 11.30
N ARG A 46 -26.42 -27.92 10.00
CA ARG A 46 -25.12 -27.47 9.47
C ARG A 46 -25.07 -25.96 9.69
N PRO A 47 -24.03 -25.39 10.34
CA PRO A 47 -23.93 -23.95 10.49
C PRO A 47 -23.90 -23.33 9.11
N GLN A 48 -24.93 -22.53 8.79
CA GLN A 48 -24.98 -21.81 7.53
C GLN A 48 -23.86 -20.76 7.52
N PRO A 49 -23.13 -20.60 6.41
CA PRO A 49 -22.09 -19.58 6.32
C PRO A 49 -22.74 -18.19 6.47
N CYS A 50 -22.32 -17.43 7.47
CA CYS A 50 -22.79 -16.07 7.67
C CYS A 50 -22.04 -15.14 6.70
N VAL A 51 -22.76 -14.40 5.85
CA VAL A 51 -22.17 -13.32 5.06
C VAL A 51 -21.70 -12.25 6.03
N MET A 52 -20.39 -12.07 6.13
CA MET A 52 -19.76 -11.10 7.00
C MET A 52 -19.78 -9.71 6.37
N LEU A 53 -19.43 -9.61 5.09
CA LEU A 53 -19.36 -8.35 4.35
C LEU A 53 -19.64 -8.57 2.86
N GLU A 54 -20.13 -7.51 2.22
CA GLU A 54 -20.34 -7.41 0.78
C GLU A 54 -19.51 -6.26 0.23
N SER A 55 -18.84 -6.49 -0.90
CA SER A 55 -18.10 -5.43 -1.60
C SER A 55 -18.20 -5.49 -3.11
N GLU A 56 -18.39 -4.34 -3.75
CA GLU A 56 -18.36 -4.12 -5.20
C GLU A 56 -17.09 -3.38 -5.67
N ILE A 57 -16.15 -3.11 -4.76
CA ILE A 57 -14.94 -2.32 -5.05
C ILE A 57 -13.91 -3.15 -5.84
N LEU A 58 -13.60 -4.35 -5.38
CA LEU A 58 -12.65 -5.29 -6.01
C LEU A 58 -13.29 -6.64 -6.27
N LEU A 59 -13.15 -7.11 -7.50
CA LEU A 59 -13.42 -8.50 -7.85
C LEU A 59 -12.13 -9.18 -8.33
N ASP A 60 -11.85 -10.34 -7.73
CA ASP A 60 -10.78 -11.24 -8.16
C ASP A 60 -11.41 -12.41 -8.92
N PHE A 61 -11.28 -12.42 -10.25
CA PHE A 61 -11.85 -13.46 -11.10
C PHE A 61 -10.99 -13.68 -12.36
N LYS A 62 -9.97 -14.54 -12.25
CA LYS A 62 -8.95 -14.75 -13.31
C LYS A 62 -8.28 -13.43 -13.75
N GLY A 63 -8.08 -12.53 -12.80
CA GLY A 63 -7.68 -11.14 -12.96
C GLY A 63 -8.30 -10.26 -11.87
N HIS A 64 -7.86 -9.01 -11.79
CA HIS A 64 -8.35 -8.02 -10.84
C HIS A 64 -9.21 -6.98 -11.54
N PHE A 65 -10.37 -6.68 -10.97
CA PHE A 65 -11.31 -5.73 -11.53
C PHE A 65 -11.71 -4.70 -10.48
N TYR A 66 -11.43 -3.43 -10.74
CA TYR A 66 -11.88 -2.32 -9.90
C TYR A 66 -13.22 -1.82 -10.42
N ARG A 67 -14.28 -1.93 -9.61
CA ARG A 67 -15.64 -1.55 -10.01
C ARG A 67 -16.04 -2.14 -11.37
N GLY A 68 -15.63 -3.39 -11.62
CA GLY A 68 -15.91 -4.11 -12.87
C GLY A 68 -14.88 -3.92 -14.00
N MET A 69 -13.84 -3.09 -13.82
CA MET A 69 -12.86 -2.83 -14.87
C MET A 69 -11.50 -3.46 -14.64
N ASP A 70 -10.97 -4.10 -15.69
CA ASP A 70 -9.69 -4.81 -15.65
C ASP A 70 -8.56 -3.85 -15.29
N VAL A 71 -7.88 -4.14 -14.18
CA VAL A 71 -6.71 -3.38 -13.70
C VAL A 71 -5.62 -3.29 -14.76
N ARG A 72 -5.44 -4.33 -15.60
CA ARG A 72 -4.47 -4.30 -16.71
C ARG A 72 -4.80 -3.22 -17.74
N ALA A 73 -6.09 -2.97 -17.98
CA ALA A 73 -6.54 -1.93 -18.89
C ALA A 73 -6.40 -0.55 -18.24
N LEU A 74 -6.72 -0.44 -16.95
CA LEU A 74 -6.56 0.80 -16.20
C LEU A 74 -5.10 1.25 -16.15
N CYS A 75 -4.15 0.37 -15.79
CA CYS A 75 -2.73 0.71 -15.75
C CYS A 75 -2.16 1.19 -17.11
N ARG A 76 -2.80 0.88 -18.24
CA ARG A 76 -2.36 1.32 -19.58
C ARG A 76 -3.00 2.62 -20.06
N ARG A 77 -4.18 2.98 -19.55
CA ARG A 77 -5.05 3.99 -20.18
C ARG A 77 -5.62 5.03 -19.24
N ALA A 78 -5.63 4.75 -17.94
CA ALA A 78 -6.18 5.63 -16.93
C ALA A 78 -5.06 6.21 -16.05
N THR A 79 -5.32 7.41 -15.55
CA THR A 79 -4.56 8.05 -14.49
C THR A 79 -5.06 7.61 -13.13
N PHE A 80 -4.21 7.71 -12.10
CA PHE A 80 -4.60 7.38 -10.73
C PHE A 80 -5.77 8.27 -10.28
N ASP A 81 -5.74 9.51 -10.73
CA ASP A 81 -6.75 10.52 -10.49
C ASP A 81 -8.12 10.21 -11.10
N GLU A 82 -8.17 9.63 -12.30
CA GLU A 82 -9.41 9.09 -12.84
C GLU A 82 -9.92 7.89 -12.02
N VAL A 83 -9.02 7.07 -11.49
CA VAL A 83 -9.36 5.95 -10.61
C VAL A 83 -9.89 6.42 -9.24
N ILE A 84 -9.52 7.62 -8.76
CA ILE A 84 -10.14 8.23 -7.57
C ILE A 84 -11.65 8.34 -7.78
N PHE A 85 -12.08 8.94 -8.89
CA PHE A 85 -13.49 9.06 -9.24
C PHE A 85 -14.15 7.70 -9.44
N LEU A 86 -13.45 6.76 -10.08
CA LEU A 86 -13.98 5.42 -10.25
C LEU A 86 -14.29 4.77 -8.89
N LEU A 87 -13.37 4.80 -7.93
CA LEU A 87 -13.56 4.08 -6.67
C LEU A 87 -14.55 4.79 -5.75
N LEU A 88 -14.55 6.13 -5.71
CA LEU A 88 -15.36 6.94 -4.79
C LEU A 88 -16.72 7.35 -5.37
N HIS A 89 -16.79 7.72 -6.65
CA HIS A 89 -18.04 8.10 -7.34
C HIS A 89 -18.63 7.00 -8.21
N LYS A 90 -17.96 5.84 -8.32
CA LYS A 90 -18.41 4.69 -9.13
C LYS A 90 -18.54 4.98 -10.62
N LYS A 91 -17.95 6.07 -11.12
CA LYS A 91 -17.93 6.49 -12.53
C LYS A 91 -16.58 7.10 -12.89
N PHE A 92 -16.25 7.17 -14.18
CA PHE A 92 -15.14 8.02 -14.62
C PHE A 92 -15.50 9.49 -14.62
N PRO A 93 -14.51 10.37 -14.40
CA PRO A 93 -14.74 11.79 -14.50
C PRO A 93 -14.80 12.24 -15.95
N ASN A 94 -15.52 13.33 -16.19
CA ASN A 94 -15.35 14.13 -17.39
C ASN A 94 -14.22 15.17 -17.22
N GLN A 95 -13.86 15.85 -18.31
CA GLN A 95 -12.77 16.84 -18.30
C GLN A 95 -13.01 18.00 -17.31
N SER A 96 -14.27 18.43 -17.14
CA SER A 96 -14.62 19.51 -16.21
C SER A 96 -14.48 19.07 -14.76
N GLU A 97 -14.84 17.83 -14.44
CA GLU A 97 -14.65 17.22 -13.12
C GLU A 97 -13.16 17.07 -12.77
N LEU A 98 -12.33 16.63 -13.72
CA LEU A 98 -10.88 16.60 -13.55
C LEU A 98 -10.29 18.00 -13.32
N LYS A 99 -10.71 18.99 -14.12
CA LYS A 99 -10.26 20.39 -13.93
C LYS A 99 -10.65 20.94 -12.57
N ARG A 100 -11.86 20.64 -12.08
CA ARG A 100 -12.32 21.05 -10.74
C ARG A 100 -11.50 20.38 -9.65
N LYS A 101 -11.25 19.06 -9.75
CA LYS A 101 -10.37 18.33 -8.84
C LYS A 101 -8.98 18.95 -8.80
N ASN A 102 -8.34 19.20 -9.96
CA ASN A 102 -6.99 19.76 -10.02
C ASN A 102 -6.91 21.10 -9.30
N ARG A 103 -7.88 21.99 -9.55
CA ARG A 103 -7.98 23.27 -8.85
C ARG A 103 -8.17 23.09 -7.34
N HIS A 104 -9.02 22.15 -6.92
CA HIS A 104 -9.23 21.89 -5.51
C HIS A 104 -7.94 21.40 -4.82
N VAL A 105 -7.22 20.45 -5.41
CA VAL A 105 -5.93 19.98 -4.86
C VAL A 105 -4.91 21.11 -4.81
N GLN A 106 -4.80 21.92 -5.87
CA GLN A 106 -3.90 23.07 -5.91
C GLN A 106 -4.22 24.07 -4.78
N ASN A 107 -5.50 24.41 -4.61
CA ASN A 107 -5.94 25.33 -3.56
C ASN A 107 -5.65 24.77 -2.16
N GLU A 108 -5.90 23.48 -1.91
CA GLU A 108 -5.61 22.84 -0.62
C GLU A 108 -4.10 22.78 -0.36
N LEU A 109 -3.28 22.59 -1.39
CA LEU A 109 -1.81 22.62 -1.28
C LEU A 109 -1.30 24.01 -0.88
N GLU A 110 -1.84 25.06 -1.49
CA GLU A 110 -1.50 26.46 -1.14
C GLU A 110 -1.98 26.83 0.26
N ARG A 111 -3.19 26.39 0.64
CA ARG A 111 -3.81 26.69 1.94
C ARG A 111 -3.16 25.94 3.10
N PHE A 112 -2.69 24.71 2.88
CA PHE A 112 -2.15 23.89 3.94
C PHE A 112 -0.86 24.50 4.49
N CYS A 113 -0.84 24.86 5.77
CA CYS A 113 0.34 25.41 6.44
C CYS A 113 1.07 24.29 7.19
N GLU A 114 2.21 23.86 6.65
CA GLU A 114 3.04 22.79 7.19
C GLU A 114 3.82 23.19 8.45
N GLY A 115 3.92 24.49 8.77
CA GLY A 115 4.75 25.00 9.87
C GLY A 115 4.46 24.32 11.21
N ASN A 116 3.18 24.23 11.59
CA ASN A 116 2.75 23.58 12.83
C ASN A 116 3.07 22.09 12.83
N VAL A 117 2.94 21.42 11.67
CA VAL A 117 3.23 19.98 11.55
C VAL A 117 4.73 19.72 11.70
N LEU A 118 5.56 20.54 11.07
CA LEU A 118 7.02 20.44 11.17
C LEU A 118 7.53 20.80 12.58
N GLU A 119 6.89 21.76 13.26
CA GLU A 119 7.18 22.05 14.65
C GLU A 119 6.83 20.88 15.58
N MET A 120 5.62 20.32 15.43
CA MET A 120 5.22 19.12 16.17
C MET A 120 6.14 17.93 15.89
N GLY A 121 6.56 17.74 14.64
CA GLY A 121 7.55 16.72 14.27
C GLY A 121 8.86 16.89 15.02
N ARG A 122 9.38 18.13 15.09
CA ARG A 122 10.59 18.46 15.87
C ARG A 122 10.42 18.16 17.36
N LEU A 123 9.28 18.53 17.96
CA LEU A 123 8.98 18.27 19.37
C LEU A 123 8.88 16.77 19.69
N LEU A 124 8.38 15.98 18.74
CA LEU A 124 8.25 14.53 18.86
C LEU A 124 9.51 13.77 18.38
N HIS A 125 10.58 14.50 18.03
CA HIS A 125 11.82 13.94 17.49
C HIS A 125 11.61 13.01 16.28
N THR A 126 10.63 13.34 15.43
CA THR A 126 10.35 12.61 14.19
C THR A 126 10.51 13.51 12.97
N SER A 127 11.22 13.00 11.98
CA SER A 127 11.31 13.58 10.64
C SER A 127 10.75 12.65 9.58
N ASP A 128 10.21 11.47 9.95
CA ASP A 128 9.68 10.53 8.96
C ASP A 128 8.47 11.12 8.21
N PRO A 129 8.43 11.08 6.86
CA PRO A 129 7.34 11.69 6.11
C PRO A 129 5.95 11.16 6.43
N LEU A 130 5.80 9.86 6.72
CA LEU A 130 4.50 9.26 7.05
C LEU A 130 4.05 9.69 8.44
N GLU A 131 4.98 9.82 9.39
CA GLU A 131 4.70 10.40 10.70
C GLU A 131 4.26 11.86 10.63
N LEU A 132 4.91 12.68 9.80
CA LEU A 132 4.48 14.06 9.56
C LEU A 132 3.06 14.09 8.96
N ILE A 133 2.74 13.20 8.02
CA ILE A 133 1.39 13.05 7.49
C ILE A 133 0.40 12.65 8.61
N ARG A 134 0.78 11.73 9.50
CA ARG A 134 -0.05 11.33 10.64
C ARG A 134 -0.36 12.50 11.58
N ILE A 135 0.61 13.37 11.85
CA ILE A 135 0.43 14.61 12.62
C ILE A 135 -0.55 15.56 11.90
N ALA A 136 -0.42 15.73 10.59
CA ALA A 136 -1.36 16.53 9.80
C ALA A 136 -2.80 15.98 9.86
N LEU A 137 -2.96 14.65 9.82
CA LEU A 137 -4.27 14.00 9.96
C LEU A 137 -4.88 14.21 11.35
N LEU A 138 -4.07 14.17 12.42
CA LEU A 138 -4.51 14.51 13.77
C LEU A 138 -5.01 15.96 13.85
N GLN A 139 -4.28 16.89 13.21
CA GLN A 139 -4.70 18.29 13.12
C GLN A 139 -6.03 18.44 12.37
N PHE A 140 -6.20 17.76 11.22
CA PHE A 140 -7.47 17.77 10.48
C PHE A 140 -8.62 17.16 11.29
N SER A 141 -8.37 16.07 12.01
CA SER A 141 -9.36 15.45 12.89
C SER A 141 -9.79 16.40 14.01
N HIS A 142 -8.85 17.10 14.64
CA HIS A 142 -9.16 18.09 15.66
C HIS A 142 -9.96 19.27 15.10
N GLN A 143 -9.58 19.80 13.93
CA GLN A 143 -10.31 20.87 13.25
C GLN A 143 -11.74 20.46 12.90
N ALA A 144 -11.93 19.26 12.34
CA ALA A 144 -13.25 18.74 12.00
C ALA A 144 -14.14 18.56 13.23
N LYS A 145 -13.57 18.06 14.34
CA LYS A 145 -14.30 17.93 15.60
C LYS A 145 -14.80 19.29 16.12
N ARG A 146 -13.93 20.31 16.15
CA ARG A 146 -14.30 21.65 16.60
C ARG A 146 -15.34 22.31 15.70
N ALA A 147 -15.28 22.07 14.39
CA ALA A 147 -16.29 22.57 13.45
C ALA A 147 -17.67 21.93 13.72
N ALA A 148 -17.71 20.62 14.01
CA ALA A 148 -18.94 19.93 14.37
C ALA A 148 -19.54 20.38 15.71
N GLU A 149 -18.70 20.62 16.72
CA GLU A 149 -19.11 21.15 18.03
C GLU A 149 -19.77 22.53 17.88
N LYS A 150 -19.14 23.46 17.15
CA LYS A 150 -19.70 24.80 16.88
C LYS A 150 -21.06 24.77 16.19
N ARG A 151 -21.24 23.90 15.19
CA ARG A 151 -22.54 23.73 14.52
C ARG A 151 -23.64 23.23 15.45
N THR A 152 -23.27 22.41 16.43
CA THR A 152 -24.23 21.89 17.42
C THR A 152 -24.65 23.00 18.40
N GLU A 153 -23.71 23.86 18.78
CA GLU A 153 -23.97 25.06 19.59
C GLU A 153 -24.87 26.06 18.84
N GLU A 154 -24.56 26.38 17.57
CA GLU A 154 -25.34 27.29 16.73
C GLU A 154 -26.77 26.79 16.45
N LYS A 155 -26.96 25.47 16.27
CA LYS A 155 -28.31 24.87 16.14
C LYS A 155 -29.10 24.90 17.45
N GLY A 156 -28.43 24.76 18.60
CA GLY A 156 -29.07 24.88 19.92
C GLY A 156 -29.58 26.29 20.23
N ASP A 157 -28.93 27.33 19.68
CA ASP A 157 -29.36 28.72 19.81
C ASP A 157 -30.44 29.12 18.77
N ALA A 158 -30.55 28.40 17.66
CA ALA A 158 -31.47 28.68 16.55
C ALA A 158 -32.89 28.09 16.69
N GLU A 159 -33.18 27.25 17.70
CA GLU A 159 -34.54 26.72 17.99
C GLU A 159 -35.56 27.79 18.46
N LYS A 160 -35.28 29.09 18.25
CA LYS A 160 -36.20 30.22 18.49
C LYS A 160 -36.61 31.01 17.24
N GLY A 161 -36.27 30.57 16.03
CA GLY A 161 -36.75 31.21 14.81
C GLY A 161 -36.82 30.23 13.64
N ASP A 162 -37.91 30.29 12.88
CA ASP A 162 -38.15 29.47 11.69
C ASP A 162 -36.95 29.52 10.73
N ALA A 163 -36.23 28.41 10.60
CA ALA A 163 -35.04 28.32 9.75
C ALA A 163 -35.40 27.72 8.39
N GLU A 164 -35.25 28.52 7.33
CA GLU A 164 -35.16 28.04 5.96
C GLU A 164 -33.86 27.22 5.80
N GLU A 165 -33.99 25.97 5.33
CA GLU A 165 -32.88 25.05 5.05
C GLU A 165 -32.00 25.60 3.92
N GLY A 166 -30.93 26.31 4.26
CA GLY A 166 -29.89 26.72 3.32
C GLY A 166 -29.09 25.53 2.80
N GLU A 167 -28.97 25.42 1.47
CA GLU A 167 -28.32 24.34 0.70
C GLU A 167 -26.79 24.15 0.91
N GLY A 168 -26.21 24.70 1.99
CA GLY A 168 -24.77 24.73 2.27
C GLY A 168 -24.18 23.50 2.98
N GLU A 169 -25.00 22.53 3.38
CA GLU A 169 -24.59 21.38 4.22
C GLU A 169 -23.79 20.27 3.50
N ARG A 170 -23.42 20.43 2.22
CA ARG A 170 -22.95 19.29 1.39
C ARG A 170 -21.43 19.08 1.25
N ASP A 171 -20.58 20.08 1.48
CA ASP A 171 -19.15 19.98 1.09
C ASP A 171 -18.24 19.30 2.14
N GLU A 172 -18.57 19.28 3.45
CA GLU A 172 -17.67 18.74 4.49
C GLU A 172 -17.68 17.21 4.59
N ASP A 173 -18.74 16.54 4.14
CA ASP A 173 -18.86 15.08 4.17
C ASP A 173 -18.57 14.41 2.81
N ASP A 174 -18.16 15.18 1.80
CA ASP A 174 -17.77 14.62 0.50
C ASP A 174 -16.47 13.77 0.67
N PRO A 175 -16.53 12.44 0.45
CA PRO A 175 -15.37 11.57 0.62
C PRO A 175 -14.25 11.88 -0.37
N VAL A 176 -14.57 12.39 -1.56
CA VAL A 176 -13.57 12.81 -2.56
C VAL A 176 -12.87 14.06 -2.09
N LEU A 177 -13.58 15.12 -1.71
CA LEU A 177 -12.95 16.36 -1.25
C LEU A 177 -12.05 16.11 -0.03
N ASN A 178 -12.53 15.31 0.93
CA ASN A 178 -11.74 14.94 2.11
C ASN A 178 -10.49 14.11 1.76
N TYR A 179 -10.58 13.18 0.81
CA TYR A 179 -9.42 12.45 0.30
C TYR A 179 -8.42 13.41 -0.40
N LEU A 180 -8.91 14.30 -1.26
CA LEU A 180 -8.08 15.26 -2.01
C LEU A 180 -7.37 16.25 -1.10
N LYS A 181 -8.02 16.68 0.00
CA LYS A 181 -7.39 17.48 1.05
C LYS A 181 -6.21 16.77 1.69
N ILE A 182 -6.37 15.49 2.02
CA ILE A 182 -5.27 14.67 2.57
C ILE A 182 -4.16 14.49 1.53
N LEU A 183 -4.52 14.22 0.27
CA LEU A 183 -3.57 14.09 -0.83
C LEU A 183 -2.72 15.36 -0.97
N ALA A 184 -3.35 16.54 -1.00
CA ALA A 184 -2.67 17.83 -1.12
C ALA A 184 -1.68 18.08 0.03
N ALA A 185 -2.13 17.89 1.27
CA ALA A 185 -1.28 18.07 2.46
C ALA A 185 -0.11 17.08 2.48
N SER A 186 -0.37 15.82 2.12
CA SER A 186 0.66 14.77 2.09
C SER A 186 1.71 15.04 1.02
N LEU A 187 1.28 15.48 -0.17
CA LEU A 187 2.16 15.89 -1.25
C LEU A 187 3.06 17.05 -0.83
N LYS A 188 2.49 18.07 -0.17
CA LYS A 188 3.27 19.21 0.33
C LYS A 188 4.33 18.77 1.35
N LEU A 189 3.96 17.94 2.32
CA LEU A 189 4.89 17.44 3.33
C LEU A 189 6.02 16.59 2.72
N LEU A 190 5.68 15.69 1.78
CA LEU A 190 6.66 14.88 1.07
C LEU A 190 7.66 15.76 0.34
N LEU A 191 7.19 16.74 -0.43
CA LEU A 191 8.08 17.61 -1.20
C LEU A 191 8.91 18.53 -0.30
N ARG A 192 8.33 19.12 0.76
CA ARG A 192 9.11 19.90 1.76
C ARG A 192 10.24 19.07 2.37
N TRP A 193 9.91 17.86 2.81
CA TRP A 193 10.89 16.94 3.38
C TRP A 193 11.94 16.56 2.34
N GLY A 194 11.51 16.17 1.14
CA GLY A 194 12.43 15.72 0.10
C GLY A 194 13.34 16.83 -0.40
N HIS A 195 12.85 18.07 -0.48
CA HIS A 195 13.65 19.23 -0.88
C HIS A 195 14.64 19.67 0.18
N SER A 196 14.34 19.47 1.47
CA SER A 196 15.32 19.74 2.53
C SER A 196 16.52 18.79 2.51
N GLU A 197 16.38 17.61 1.91
CA GLU A 197 17.46 16.63 1.74
C GLU A 197 18.33 16.89 0.49
N LEU A 198 17.93 17.81 -0.39
CA LEU A 198 18.62 18.09 -1.65
C LEU A 198 19.67 19.20 -1.50
N VAL A 199 20.80 19.02 -2.19
CA VAL A 199 21.88 20.00 -2.26
C VAL A 199 22.32 20.17 -3.72
N PRO A 200 22.09 21.34 -4.36
CA PRO A 200 21.36 22.52 -3.86
C PRO A 200 19.83 22.32 -3.81
N PRO A 201 19.10 23.13 -3.03
CA PRO A 201 17.63 23.11 -3.04
C PRO A 201 17.09 23.54 -4.41
N PRO A 202 15.89 23.09 -4.80
CA PRO A 202 15.29 23.44 -6.08
C PRO A 202 14.99 24.94 -6.19
N THR A 203 15.04 25.46 -7.43
CA THR A 203 14.83 26.87 -7.75
C THR A 203 13.36 27.31 -7.76
N GLN A 204 12.44 26.36 -8.00
CA GLN A 204 11.00 26.56 -7.93
C GLN A 204 10.44 25.63 -6.85
N ASP A 205 9.51 26.13 -6.03
CA ASP A 205 8.89 25.33 -4.97
C ASP A 205 8.19 24.10 -5.56
N TYR A 206 7.08 24.25 -6.29
CA TYR A 206 6.34 23.09 -6.86
C TYR A 206 5.79 23.35 -8.26
N ALA A 207 5.58 22.27 -9.03
CA ALA A 207 4.86 22.34 -10.30
C ALA A 207 3.36 22.58 -10.08
N ALA A 208 2.63 22.99 -11.11
CA ALA A 208 1.17 23.03 -11.03
C ALA A 208 0.59 21.61 -10.99
N TYR A 209 -0.38 21.38 -10.11
CA TYR A 209 -0.96 20.05 -9.96
C TYR A 209 -1.80 19.62 -11.17
N SER A 210 -1.39 18.51 -11.81
CA SER A 210 -2.09 17.86 -12.94
C SER A 210 -2.73 16.54 -12.52
N ASP A 211 -1.91 15.60 -12.08
CA ASP A 211 -2.27 14.31 -11.50
C ASP A 211 -1.18 13.91 -10.49
N PHE A 212 -1.46 12.93 -9.63
CA PHE A 212 -0.54 12.54 -8.56
C PHE A 212 0.84 12.10 -9.10
N ALA A 213 0.88 11.22 -10.11
CA ALA A 213 2.13 10.70 -10.62
C ALA A 213 2.98 11.80 -11.28
N SER A 214 2.35 12.59 -12.16
CA SER A 214 3.01 13.72 -12.81
C SER A 214 3.51 14.73 -11.80
N PHE A 215 2.68 15.13 -10.83
CA PHE A 215 3.07 16.14 -9.84
C PHE A 215 4.28 15.70 -9.01
N LEU A 216 4.35 14.44 -8.58
CA LEU A 216 5.47 13.93 -7.79
C LEU A 216 6.77 13.87 -8.61
N ILE A 217 6.69 13.42 -9.87
CA ILE A 217 7.86 13.38 -10.77
C ILE A 217 8.30 14.79 -11.19
N ASP A 218 7.35 15.69 -11.41
CA ASP A 218 7.61 17.03 -11.94
C ASP A 218 8.13 18.00 -10.88
N SER A 219 7.74 17.79 -9.61
CA SER A 219 8.15 18.64 -8.49
C SER A 219 9.37 18.12 -7.75
N TYR A 220 9.90 16.95 -8.13
CA TYR A 220 11.12 16.40 -7.53
C TYR A 220 12.26 16.38 -8.56
N PRO A 221 13.39 17.06 -8.31
CA PRO A 221 14.46 17.15 -9.30
C PRO A 221 15.10 15.78 -9.51
N MET A 222 15.03 15.32 -10.76
CA MET A 222 15.64 14.08 -11.21
C MET A 222 16.92 14.45 -11.98
N GLY A 223 18.11 14.06 -11.51
CA GLY A 223 19.38 14.40 -12.16
C GLY A 223 19.48 13.95 -13.64
N GLY A 224 20.25 14.68 -14.46
CA GLY A 224 20.59 14.38 -15.87
C GLY A 224 20.89 15.64 -16.74
N THR A 225 20.97 15.52 -18.07
CA THR A 225 21.21 16.63 -19.05
C THR A 225 20.07 16.84 -20.07
N GLU A 226 19.76 18.10 -20.42
CA GLU A 226 18.45 18.65 -20.91
C GLU A 226 17.70 17.97 -22.08
N GLY A 227 18.32 17.11 -22.91
CA GLY A 227 17.74 16.63 -24.19
C GLY A 227 16.90 15.33 -24.12
N ASP A 228 17.42 14.26 -23.51
CA ASP A 228 16.75 12.95 -23.42
C ASP A 228 15.68 12.88 -22.31
N PHE A 229 15.57 13.94 -21.52
CA PHE A 229 14.72 13.96 -20.33
C PHE A 229 13.23 13.92 -20.60
N LEU A 230 12.73 14.50 -21.70
CA LEU A 230 11.29 14.59 -21.89
C LEU A 230 10.66 13.21 -22.07
N GLN A 231 11.31 12.34 -22.86
CA GLN A 231 10.86 10.97 -23.04
C GLN A 231 11.02 10.16 -21.75
N GLU A 232 12.19 10.22 -21.10
CA GLU A 232 12.41 9.51 -19.84
C GLU A 232 11.43 9.96 -18.75
N ARG A 233 11.14 11.26 -18.65
CA ARG A 233 10.18 11.84 -17.70
C ARG A 233 8.78 11.31 -17.92
N GLU A 234 8.31 11.22 -19.16
CA GLU A 234 7.00 10.64 -19.46
C GLU A 234 6.96 9.13 -19.15
N GLU A 235 8.04 8.38 -19.41
CA GLU A 235 8.14 6.97 -19.00
C GLU A 235 8.13 6.80 -17.47
N LYS A 236 8.79 7.71 -16.72
CA LYS A 236 8.75 7.75 -15.25
C LYS A 236 7.32 7.96 -14.74
N LYS A 237 6.59 8.93 -15.31
CA LYS A 237 5.19 9.21 -14.97
C LYS A 237 4.30 8.00 -15.23
N LYS A 238 4.44 7.35 -16.39
CA LYS A 238 3.70 6.13 -16.74
C LYS A 238 3.95 5.00 -15.75
N LEU A 239 5.22 4.74 -15.39
CA LEU A 239 5.57 3.68 -14.45
C LEU A 239 5.03 3.96 -13.04
N LEU A 240 5.20 5.18 -12.54
CA LEU A 240 4.68 5.57 -11.23
C LEU A 240 3.15 5.47 -11.19
N ASN A 241 2.47 5.96 -12.23
CA ASN A 241 1.02 5.85 -12.36
C ASN A 241 0.58 4.38 -12.35
N ALA A 242 1.22 3.51 -13.17
CA ALA A 242 0.89 2.08 -13.20
C ALA A 242 1.07 1.40 -11.83
N PHE A 243 2.10 1.77 -11.07
CA PHE A 243 2.28 1.33 -9.68
C PHE A 243 1.10 1.76 -8.79
N LEU A 244 0.75 3.04 -8.81
CA LEU A 244 -0.35 3.60 -8.02
C LEU A 244 -1.67 2.89 -8.33
N LEU A 245 -2.01 2.68 -9.59
CA LEU A 245 -3.23 1.96 -9.98
C LEU A 245 -3.18 0.49 -9.58
N CYS A 246 -2.06 -0.20 -9.84
CA CYS A 246 -1.98 -1.62 -9.60
C CYS A 246 -2.14 -1.97 -8.11
N MET A 247 -1.62 -1.12 -7.22
CA MET A 247 -1.53 -1.43 -5.79
C MET A 247 -2.56 -0.73 -4.89
N CYS A 248 -3.38 0.19 -5.41
CA CYS A 248 -4.29 1.01 -4.60
C CYS A 248 -5.41 0.28 -3.89
N GLU A 249 -5.83 -0.89 -4.38
CA GLU A 249 -6.91 -1.69 -3.80
C GLU A 249 -6.44 -3.13 -3.59
N GLN A 250 -6.43 -3.63 -2.35
CA GLN A 250 -5.87 -4.96 -2.02
C GLN A 250 -6.92 -5.97 -1.54
N GLY A 251 -8.20 -5.66 -1.71
CA GLY A 251 -9.31 -6.48 -1.26
C GLY A 251 -9.52 -6.40 0.24
N MET A 252 -10.32 -7.35 0.75
CA MET A 252 -10.62 -7.46 2.18
C MET A 252 -9.44 -8.09 2.94
N ASN A 253 -8.40 -7.31 3.19
CA ASN A 253 -7.33 -7.64 4.12
C ASN A 253 -7.66 -7.16 5.55
N GLU A 254 -6.81 -7.50 6.51
CA GLU A 254 -6.99 -7.16 7.94
C GLU A 254 -7.21 -5.65 8.15
N ASN A 255 -6.40 -4.81 7.50
CA ASN A 255 -6.50 -3.36 7.60
C ASN A 255 -7.81 -2.82 7.03
N THR A 256 -8.22 -3.29 5.85
CA THR A 256 -9.47 -2.87 5.20
C THR A 256 -10.68 -3.30 6.03
N PHE A 257 -10.62 -4.51 6.57
CA PHE A 257 -11.63 -5.02 7.47
C PHE A 257 -11.76 -4.17 8.74
N PHE A 258 -10.63 -3.81 9.36
CA PHE A 258 -10.60 -2.95 10.54
C PHE A 258 -11.15 -1.55 10.25
N ILE A 259 -10.86 -0.97 9.09
CA ILE A 259 -11.45 0.33 8.71
C ILE A 259 -12.98 0.23 8.58
N ARG A 260 -13.52 -0.84 7.98
CA ARG A 260 -14.98 -1.04 7.92
C ARG A 260 -15.60 -1.23 9.30
N MET A 261 -14.92 -1.99 10.16
CA MET A 261 -15.28 -2.15 11.56
C MET A 261 -15.40 -0.80 12.27
N LEU A 262 -14.35 0.03 12.24
CA LEU A 262 -14.35 1.35 12.86
C LEU A 262 -15.38 2.30 12.25
N SER A 263 -15.63 2.19 10.95
CA SER A 263 -16.64 3.01 10.26
C SER A 263 -18.08 2.73 10.73
N SER A 264 -18.30 1.62 11.43
CA SER A 264 -19.61 1.28 12.02
C SER A 264 -19.79 1.85 13.44
N VAL A 265 -18.74 2.42 14.03
CA VAL A 265 -18.77 3.02 15.38
C VAL A 265 -19.13 4.50 15.26
N GLN A 266 -20.18 4.93 15.96
CA GLN A 266 -20.61 6.33 15.97
C GLN A 266 -19.58 7.24 16.68
N GLY A 267 -19.42 8.47 16.20
CA GLY A 267 -18.59 9.51 16.83
C GLY A 267 -17.20 9.73 16.23
N HIS A 268 -16.79 8.94 15.24
CA HIS A 268 -15.51 9.13 14.53
C HIS A 268 -15.68 9.94 13.24
N ASN A 269 -14.99 11.09 13.14
CA ASN A 269 -14.90 11.82 11.87
C ASN A 269 -13.99 11.08 10.86
N TYR A 270 -14.09 11.43 9.58
CA TYR A 270 -13.30 10.81 8.51
C TYR A 270 -11.79 10.81 8.80
N PHE A 271 -11.22 11.94 9.23
CA PHE A 271 -9.78 12.06 9.49
C PHE A 271 -9.30 11.17 10.64
N SER A 272 -10.11 10.92 11.66
CA SER A 272 -9.78 9.99 12.76
C SER A 272 -9.59 8.55 12.27
N LEU A 273 -10.37 8.13 11.27
CA LEU A 273 -10.17 6.84 10.60
C LEU A 273 -8.89 6.84 9.76
N CYS A 274 -8.57 7.96 9.11
CA CYS A 274 -7.31 8.13 8.36
C CYS A 274 -6.08 8.03 9.27
N VAL A 275 -6.15 8.54 10.51
CA VAL A 275 -5.08 8.37 11.52
C VAL A 275 -4.90 6.89 11.89
N SER A 276 -6.00 6.16 12.02
CA SER A 276 -5.92 4.70 12.26
C SER A 276 -5.30 3.99 11.06
N ALA A 277 -5.68 4.39 9.85
CA ALA A 277 -5.12 3.84 8.61
C ALA A 277 -3.62 4.11 8.43
N SER A 278 -3.13 5.30 8.81
CA SER A 278 -1.70 5.62 8.69
C SER A 278 -0.86 4.81 9.67
N THR A 279 -1.40 4.53 10.87
CA THR A 279 -0.75 3.70 11.89
C THR A 279 -0.41 2.30 11.36
N PHE A 280 -1.25 1.70 10.51
CA PHE A 280 -0.93 0.40 9.90
C PHE A 280 0.35 0.42 9.06
N TYR A 281 0.61 1.52 8.35
CA TYR A 281 1.81 1.64 7.52
C TYR A 281 3.03 2.05 8.34
N VAL A 282 2.86 2.88 9.38
CA VAL A 282 3.91 3.14 10.37
C VAL A 282 4.37 1.81 10.98
N ASP A 283 3.43 0.99 11.44
CA ASP A 283 3.73 -0.30 12.06
C ASP A 283 4.32 -1.30 11.06
N ALA A 284 3.75 -1.39 9.84
CA ALA A 284 4.23 -2.33 8.82
C ALA A 284 5.68 -2.05 8.40
N PHE A 285 6.08 -0.78 8.34
CA PHE A 285 7.44 -0.38 7.98
C PHE A 285 8.36 -0.18 9.20
N SER A 286 7.85 -0.37 10.41
CA SER A 286 8.64 -0.27 11.64
C SER A 286 9.79 -1.27 11.62
N GLY A 287 11.01 -0.77 11.81
CA GLY A 287 12.24 -1.59 11.77
C GLY A 287 12.66 -2.04 10.37
N VAL A 288 12.05 -1.54 9.29
CA VAL A 288 12.46 -1.81 7.91
C VAL A 288 13.32 -0.67 7.39
N ASN A 289 14.62 -0.92 7.20
CA ASN A 289 15.51 0.04 6.55
C ASN A 289 15.49 -0.21 5.02
N LEU A 290 14.75 0.62 4.30
CA LEU A 290 14.55 0.46 2.85
C LEU A 290 15.84 0.59 2.05
N SER A 291 16.72 1.53 2.42
CA SER A 291 18.00 1.75 1.74
C SER A 291 18.93 0.54 1.90
N HIS A 292 19.07 0.03 3.13
CA HIS A 292 19.88 -1.15 3.41
C HIS A 292 19.29 -2.42 2.77
N SER A 293 17.96 -2.54 2.74
CA SER A 293 17.27 -3.64 2.05
C SER A 293 17.51 -3.60 0.53
N LEU A 294 17.39 -2.43 -0.09
CA LEU A 294 17.66 -2.24 -1.52
C LEU A 294 19.11 -2.60 -1.86
N GLU A 295 20.07 -2.10 -1.08
CA GLU A 295 21.48 -2.42 -1.25
C GLU A 295 21.74 -3.92 -1.09
N GLY A 296 21.12 -4.55 -0.08
CA GLY A 296 21.18 -5.99 0.14
C GLY A 296 20.67 -6.79 -1.06
N PHE A 297 19.53 -6.40 -1.65
CA PHE A 297 19.01 -7.08 -2.84
C PHE A 297 19.87 -6.83 -4.08
N LEU A 298 20.37 -5.62 -4.29
CA LEU A 298 21.27 -5.29 -5.41
C LEU A 298 22.59 -6.07 -5.35
N LYS A 299 23.12 -6.31 -4.14
CA LYS A 299 24.37 -7.06 -3.92
C LYS A 299 24.17 -8.56 -3.75
N PHE A 300 22.93 -9.05 -3.64
CA PHE A 300 22.65 -10.45 -3.40
C PHE A 300 23.09 -11.33 -4.57
N VAL A 301 24.07 -12.20 -4.35
CA VAL A 301 24.55 -13.13 -5.37
C VAL A 301 23.61 -14.34 -5.41
N VAL A 302 22.83 -14.46 -6.49
CA VAL A 302 21.90 -15.57 -6.68
C VAL A 302 22.69 -16.86 -6.98
N PRO A 303 22.65 -17.88 -6.09
CA PRO A 303 23.39 -19.12 -6.34
C PRO A 303 22.80 -19.89 -7.52
N PRO A 304 23.63 -20.56 -8.33
CA PRO A 304 23.14 -21.37 -9.45
C PRO A 304 22.20 -22.46 -8.92
N VAL A 305 20.98 -22.48 -9.44
CA VAL A 305 19.99 -23.50 -9.09
C VAL A 305 20.50 -24.85 -9.65
N ARG A 306 21.00 -25.73 -8.77
CA ARG A 306 21.37 -27.11 -9.15
C ARG A 306 20.15 -27.79 -9.79
N GLY A 307 20.19 -27.97 -11.12
CA GLY A 307 19.09 -28.55 -11.90
C GLY A 307 19.10 -28.25 -13.41
N ALA A 308 19.88 -27.29 -13.89
CA ALA A 308 20.12 -27.14 -15.33
C ALA A 308 21.24 -28.11 -15.76
N LYS A 309 20.90 -29.11 -16.58
CA LYS A 309 21.87 -30.00 -17.22
C LYS A 309 22.93 -29.16 -17.95
N ARG A 310 24.20 -29.47 -17.68
CA ARG A 310 25.37 -28.98 -18.41
C ARG A 310 25.25 -29.34 -19.90
N ALA A 311 25.14 -28.31 -20.73
CA ALA A 311 25.69 -28.22 -22.08
C ALA A 311 25.97 -26.71 -22.26
N ALA A 312 27.17 -26.21 -22.54
CA ALA A 312 28.28 -26.79 -23.27
C ALA A 312 29.61 -26.45 -22.59
N GLN A 313 30.61 -27.24 -22.93
CA GLN A 313 32.00 -27.10 -22.55
C GLN A 313 32.77 -26.58 -23.78
N ASP A 314 33.79 -25.75 -23.50
CA ASP A 314 34.97 -25.40 -24.31
C ASP A 314 34.89 -24.40 -25.48
N GLN A 315 35.57 -23.26 -25.24
CA GLN A 315 36.68 -22.63 -26.01
C GLN A 315 36.77 -21.16 -25.50
N LEU A 316 37.89 -20.54 -25.12
CA LEU A 316 39.30 -20.71 -25.50
C LEU A 316 40.23 -20.00 -24.48
N CYS A 317 41.40 -20.62 -24.29
CA CYS A 317 42.69 -20.28 -23.68
C CYS A 317 43.10 -18.79 -23.48
N THR A 318 43.58 -18.41 -22.28
CA THR A 318 45.00 -18.16 -21.83
C THR A 318 45.69 -16.86 -22.27
N HIS A 319 46.07 -16.04 -21.28
CA HIS A 319 47.38 -15.41 -21.01
C HIS A 319 47.24 -14.82 -19.59
N GLY A 320 48.00 -15.16 -18.54
CA GLY A 320 49.46 -15.10 -18.41
C GLY A 320 49.86 -13.63 -18.26
N GLU A 321 49.95 -13.08 -17.04
CA GLU A 321 51.25 -12.73 -16.43
C GLU A 321 51.16 -12.51 -14.91
N ALA A 322 52.27 -12.79 -14.24
CA ALA A 322 52.47 -12.89 -12.80
C ALA A 322 53.28 -11.69 -12.25
N GLU A 323 53.28 -11.58 -10.91
CA GLU A 323 54.28 -10.99 -9.98
C GLU A 323 53.52 -10.31 -8.83
N GLY A 324 53.79 -10.48 -7.53
CA GLY A 324 54.80 -11.20 -6.76
C GLY A 324 54.75 -10.61 -5.33
N GLY A 325 54.81 -11.43 -4.27
CA GLY A 325 54.83 -10.93 -2.88
C GLY A 325 54.55 -11.96 -1.79
N GLN A 326 55.63 -12.64 -1.36
CA GLN A 326 55.86 -13.48 -0.15
C GLN A 326 55.31 -12.88 1.18
N LEU A 327 55.16 -13.53 2.34
CA LEU A 327 55.47 -14.85 2.94
C LEU A 327 54.77 -14.88 4.33
N GLY A 328 54.39 -16.05 4.87
CA GLY A 328 54.04 -16.18 6.30
C GLY A 328 53.37 -17.47 6.78
N GLN A 329 54.12 -18.60 6.81
CA GLN A 329 54.09 -19.76 7.75
C GLN A 329 52.74 -20.46 8.08
N ALA A 330 52.48 -21.73 7.67
CA ALA A 330 52.91 -23.02 8.26
C ALA A 330 52.37 -23.24 9.70
N GLU A 331 51.75 -24.34 10.15
CA GLU A 331 51.57 -25.71 9.66
C GLU A 331 50.61 -26.49 10.61
N LEU A 332 50.16 -27.69 10.17
CA LEU A 332 49.69 -28.87 10.95
C LEU A 332 48.28 -28.90 11.59
N ARG A 333 47.38 -29.67 10.95
CA ARG A 333 46.90 -30.96 11.51
C ARG A 333 46.29 -31.85 10.41
N GLN A 334 46.83 -33.06 10.31
CA GLN A 334 46.37 -34.14 9.44
C GLN A 334 45.08 -34.80 9.97
N GLY A 335 44.26 -35.25 9.03
CA GLY A 335 43.55 -36.54 9.14
C GLY A 335 42.14 -36.50 9.71
N GLN A 336 41.13 -36.53 8.83
CA GLN A 336 40.10 -37.58 8.83
C GLN A 336 39.21 -37.43 7.59
N ARG A 337 39.28 -38.42 6.69
CA ARG A 337 38.19 -38.72 5.76
C ARG A 337 37.00 -39.18 6.61
N ARG A 338 35.97 -38.36 6.70
CA ARG A 338 34.62 -38.81 7.10
C ARG A 338 33.59 -38.33 6.10
N GLN A 339 32.68 -39.26 5.86
CA GLN A 339 31.59 -39.29 4.91
C GLN A 339 30.74 -38.01 4.89
N GLY A 340 30.45 -37.52 3.67
CA GLY A 340 29.13 -37.05 3.27
C GLY A 340 28.38 -36.08 4.18
N ASP A 341 28.97 -34.94 4.55
CA ASP A 341 28.20 -33.85 5.13
C ASP A 341 27.64 -32.96 4.01
N HIS A 342 26.31 -32.95 3.88
CA HIS A 342 25.57 -31.84 3.27
C HIS A 342 25.79 -30.61 4.16
N VAL A 343 26.86 -29.87 3.88
CA VAL A 343 26.97 -28.49 4.33
C VAL A 343 26.04 -27.68 3.43
N ASP A 344 24.78 -27.50 3.85
CA ASP A 344 23.98 -26.38 3.38
C ASP A 344 24.73 -25.11 3.83
N GLU A 345 25.56 -24.56 2.94
CA GLU A 345 26.16 -23.24 3.15
C GLU A 345 25.01 -22.26 3.41
N ALA A 346 24.96 -21.72 4.63
CA ALA A 346 23.97 -20.73 5.01
C ALA A 346 24.19 -19.48 4.16
N ILE A 347 23.40 -19.33 3.09
CA ILE A 347 23.41 -18.15 2.24
C ILE A 347 22.92 -16.98 3.09
N ALA A 348 23.75 -15.93 3.20
CA ALA A 348 23.36 -14.70 3.88
C ALA A 348 22.16 -14.06 3.15
N GLU A 349 20.99 -14.11 3.79
CA GLU A 349 19.79 -13.49 3.26
C GLU A 349 19.88 -11.96 3.30
N PRO A 350 19.32 -11.25 2.31
CA PRO A 350 19.19 -9.80 2.37
C PRO A 350 18.45 -9.34 3.64
N PRO A 351 18.68 -8.09 4.08
CA PRO A 351 17.95 -7.51 5.20
C PRO A 351 16.43 -7.53 4.97
N ASN A 352 15.67 -7.72 6.04
CA ASN A 352 14.20 -7.65 6.04
C ASN A 352 13.50 -8.58 5.01
N VAL A 353 14.11 -9.71 4.61
CA VAL A 353 13.55 -10.63 3.59
C VAL A 353 12.11 -11.04 3.86
N ASN A 354 11.70 -11.29 5.11
CA ASN A 354 10.34 -11.70 5.44
C ASN A 354 9.29 -10.59 5.20
N PHE A 355 9.70 -9.32 5.15
CA PHE A 355 8.84 -8.20 4.76
C PHE A 355 8.63 -8.21 3.23
N PHE A 356 9.69 -8.48 2.47
CA PHE A 356 9.64 -8.47 1.00
C PHE A 356 9.16 -9.78 0.38
N PHE A 357 9.30 -10.90 1.09
CA PHE A 357 8.97 -12.25 0.63
C PHE A 357 8.19 -13.02 1.70
N HIS A 358 7.01 -13.50 1.34
CA HIS A 358 6.13 -14.23 2.25
C HIS A 358 5.52 -15.47 1.60
N LYS A 359 4.99 -16.40 2.41
CA LYS A 359 4.41 -17.66 1.90
C LYS A 359 3.13 -17.49 1.07
N GLY A 360 2.37 -16.41 1.28
CA GLY A 360 1.17 -16.12 0.50
C GLY A 360 1.50 -15.71 -0.93
N ASN A 361 0.58 -15.92 -1.88
CA ASN A 361 0.76 -15.54 -3.29
C ASN A 361 -0.22 -14.45 -3.75
N SER A 362 -0.89 -13.76 -2.81
CA SER A 362 -1.97 -12.80 -3.07
C SER A 362 -1.58 -11.66 -4.02
N TYR A 363 -0.29 -11.30 -4.07
CA TYR A 363 0.22 -10.22 -4.91
C TYR A 363 0.82 -10.68 -6.24
N LYS A 364 0.89 -12.00 -6.50
CA LYS A 364 1.56 -12.55 -7.68
C LYS A 364 1.01 -11.95 -8.98
N GLU A 365 -0.31 -11.96 -9.16
CA GLU A 365 -0.93 -11.44 -10.38
C GLU A 365 -0.70 -9.93 -10.57
N LYS A 366 -0.72 -9.14 -9.49
CA LYS A 366 -0.43 -7.70 -9.53
C LYS A 366 1.04 -7.41 -9.79
N ASN A 367 1.95 -8.17 -9.19
CA ASN A 367 3.38 -8.11 -9.46
C ASN A 367 3.67 -8.48 -10.93
N ASP A 368 2.95 -9.44 -11.51
CA ASP A 368 3.07 -9.78 -12.93
C ASP A 368 2.56 -8.64 -13.85
N ILE A 369 1.60 -7.83 -13.42
CA ILE A 369 1.18 -6.62 -14.14
C ILE A 369 2.28 -5.55 -14.03
N LEU A 370 2.77 -5.31 -12.81
CA LEU A 370 3.77 -4.29 -12.54
C LEU A 370 5.10 -4.58 -13.25
N LYS A 371 5.53 -5.85 -13.27
CA LYS A 371 6.70 -6.31 -14.03
C LYS A 371 6.61 -5.95 -15.52
N LYS A 372 5.42 -6.05 -16.14
CA LYS A 372 5.27 -5.65 -17.56
C LYS A 372 5.54 -4.17 -17.78
N HIS A 373 5.05 -3.31 -16.90
CA HIS A 373 5.31 -1.88 -16.96
C HIS A 373 6.77 -1.55 -16.63
N LEU A 374 7.40 -2.29 -15.71
CA LEU A 374 8.84 -2.21 -15.45
C LEU A 374 9.66 -2.62 -16.68
N THR A 375 9.32 -3.71 -17.36
CA THR A 375 10.00 -4.13 -18.59
C THR A 375 9.88 -3.09 -19.68
N GLU A 376 8.69 -2.50 -19.87
CA GLU A 376 8.46 -1.42 -20.83
C GLU A 376 9.32 -0.20 -20.50
N TYR A 377 9.30 0.26 -19.25
CA TYR A 377 10.14 1.36 -18.77
C TYR A 377 11.63 1.10 -18.98
N CYS A 378 12.13 -0.08 -18.59
CA CYS A 378 13.54 -0.43 -18.73
C CYS A 378 13.98 -0.49 -20.20
N ASN A 379 13.14 -1.02 -21.09
CA ASN A 379 13.42 -1.05 -22.53
C ASN A 379 13.42 0.34 -23.18
N ASN A 380 12.59 1.25 -22.67
CA ASN A 380 12.45 2.61 -23.20
C ASN A 380 13.48 3.61 -22.62
N THR A 381 14.24 3.22 -21.59
CA THR A 381 15.18 4.11 -20.89
C THR A 381 16.64 3.71 -21.10
N CYS A 382 17.14 2.68 -20.41
CA CYS A 382 18.54 2.26 -20.56
C CYS A 382 18.78 0.79 -20.18
N GLU A 383 19.84 0.20 -20.72
CA GLU A 383 20.23 -1.20 -20.46
C GLU A 383 20.54 -1.46 -18.98
N LYS A 384 21.07 -0.46 -18.26
CA LYS A 384 21.33 -0.55 -16.81
C LYS A 384 20.05 -0.83 -16.02
N ASN A 385 18.95 -0.16 -16.36
CA ASN A 385 17.64 -0.39 -15.72
C ASN A 385 17.13 -1.80 -16.00
N LEU A 386 17.36 -2.31 -17.21
CA LEU A 386 17.01 -3.68 -17.58
C LEU A 386 17.83 -4.72 -16.79
N HIS A 387 19.12 -4.44 -16.53
CA HIS A 387 19.96 -5.30 -15.70
C HIS A 387 19.42 -5.38 -14.26
N TYR A 388 19.05 -4.25 -13.65
CA TYR A 388 18.44 -4.25 -12.31
C TYR A 388 17.14 -5.05 -12.26
N LEU A 389 16.26 -4.91 -13.26
CA LEU A 389 15.02 -5.67 -13.32
C LEU A 389 15.28 -7.19 -13.40
N LYS A 390 16.16 -7.61 -14.32
CA LYS A 390 16.53 -9.03 -14.47
C LYS A 390 17.11 -9.60 -13.18
N HIS A 391 17.95 -8.83 -12.49
CA HIS A 391 18.51 -9.21 -11.20
C HIS A 391 17.40 -9.43 -10.15
N PHE A 392 16.47 -8.49 -10.02
CA PHE A 392 15.32 -8.64 -9.11
C PHE A 392 14.42 -9.84 -9.45
N GLU A 393 14.23 -10.16 -10.74
CA GLU A 393 13.50 -11.36 -11.17
C GLU A 393 14.23 -12.65 -10.80
N GLN A 394 15.57 -12.69 -10.92
CA GLN A 394 16.38 -13.84 -10.49
C GLN A 394 16.31 -14.05 -8.97
N VAL A 395 16.35 -12.96 -8.19
CA VAL A 395 16.17 -13.00 -6.74
C VAL A 395 14.76 -13.52 -6.38
N GLU A 396 13.71 -13.02 -7.03
CA GLU A 396 12.34 -13.54 -6.84
C GLU A 396 12.26 -15.04 -7.12
N GLU A 397 12.83 -15.48 -8.24
CA GLU A 397 12.83 -16.89 -8.63
C GLU A 397 13.59 -17.78 -7.63
N PHE A 398 14.71 -17.28 -7.10
CA PHE A 398 15.46 -17.95 -6.06
C PHE A 398 14.62 -18.18 -4.80
N PHE A 399 14.00 -17.13 -4.24
CA PHE A 399 13.19 -17.25 -3.03
C PHE A 399 11.94 -18.12 -3.26
N LEU A 400 11.36 -18.06 -4.45
CA LEU A 400 10.25 -18.93 -4.82
C LEU A 400 10.66 -20.40 -4.88
N LYS A 401 11.77 -20.73 -5.54
CA LYS A 401 12.22 -22.13 -5.71
C LYS A 401 12.77 -22.72 -4.41
N LYS A 402 13.58 -21.95 -3.67
CA LYS A 402 14.28 -22.45 -2.47
C LYS A 402 13.43 -22.37 -1.22
N GLN A 403 12.69 -21.30 -1.03
CA GLN A 403 11.97 -21.05 0.22
C GLN A 403 10.44 -21.09 0.08
N LYS A 404 9.91 -21.27 -1.14
CA LYS A 404 8.47 -21.19 -1.43
C LYS A 404 7.86 -19.87 -0.94
N LYS A 405 8.63 -18.79 -0.99
CA LYS A 405 8.16 -17.43 -0.67
C LYS A 405 7.92 -16.67 -1.98
N HIS A 406 6.82 -15.95 -2.05
CA HIS A 406 6.49 -15.05 -3.15
C HIS A 406 6.84 -13.62 -2.78
N ALA A 407 7.18 -12.81 -3.79
CA ALA A 407 7.34 -11.37 -3.61
C ALA A 407 6.04 -10.73 -3.08
N SER A 408 6.20 -9.93 -2.03
CA SER A 408 5.15 -9.09 -1.46
C SER A 408 4.78 -7.94 -2.41
N CYS A 409 3.79 -7.13 -2.01
CA CYS A 409 3.49 -5.89 -2.72
C CYS A 409 4.60 -4.84 -2.61
N TYR A 410 5.60 -4.98 -1.73
CA TYR A 410 6.63 -3.97 -1.50
C TYR A 410 7.92 -4.21 -2.31
N TYR A 411 8.13 -5.42 -2.82
CA TYR A 411 9.39 -5.81 -3.48
C TYR A 411 9.67 -5.06 -4.78
N TYR A 412 8.75 -5.08 -5.74
CA TYR A 412 8.91 -4.34 -6.99
C TYR A 412 8.79 -2.83 -6.82
N PRO A 413 7.93 -2.30 -5.92
CA PRO A 413 7.93 -0.86 -5.62
C PRO A 413 9.26 -0.35 -5.04
N LEU A 414 10.01 -1.17 -4.30
CA LEU A 414 11.37 -0.83 -3.88
C LEU A 414 12.27 -0.54 -5.11
N LEU A 415 12.23 -1.42 -6.12
CA LEU A 415 12.95 -1.23 -7.37
C LEU A 415 12.42 -0.01 -8.14
N ILE A 416 11.11 0.19 -8.21
CA ILE A 416 10.51 1.34 -8.91
C ILE A 416 11.03 2.65 -8.32
N PHE A 417 11.04 2.81 -6.99
CA PHE A 417 11.53 4.05 -6.39
C PHE A 417 13.01 4.27 -6.68
N HIS A 418 13.82 3.19 -6.69
CA HIS A 418 15.21 3.27 -7.11
C HIS A 418 15.37 3.74 -8.56
N LEU A 419 14.64 3.12 -9.51
CA LEU A 419 14.72 3.46 -10.93
C LEU A 419 14.20 4.86 -11.25
N LEU A 420 13.16 5.29 -10.53
CA LEU A 420 12.59 6.62 -10.67
C LEU A 420 13.42 7.70 -9.99
N ASN A 421 14.46 7.37 -9.21
CA ASN A 421 15.21 8.30 -8.35
C ASN A 421 14.32 9.04 -7.34
N LEU A 422 13.28 8.39 -6.83
CA LEU A 422 12.47 8.91 -5.75
C LEU A 422 13.07 8.50 -4.38
N PRO A 423 13.03 9.37 -3.35
CA PRO A 423 13.49 9.02 -2.02
C PRO A 423 12.77 7.79 -1.48
N LEU A 424 13.52 6.76 -1.07
CA LEU A 424 12.92 5.56 -0.49
C LEU A 424 12.03 5.83 0.74
N PRO A 425 12.31 6.83 1.60
CA PRO A 425 11.41 7.21 2.69
C PRO A 425 10.02 7.73 2.24
N PHE A 426 9.83 8.03 0.95
CA PHE A 426 8.49 8.33 0.42
C PHE A 426 7.63 7.08 0.27
N LEU A 427 8.23 5.89 0.17
CA LEU A 427 7.51 4.65 -0.16
C LEU A 427 6.36 4.35 0.82
N PRO A 428 6.53 4.41 2.16
CA PRO A 428 5.43 4.19 3.11
C PRO A 428 4.29 5.21 2.92
N SER A 429 4.63 6.49 2.73
CA SER A 429 3.67 7.58 2.52
C SER A 429 2.88 7.44 1.23
N VAL A 430 3.54 7.09 0.12
CA VAL A 430 2.87 6.86 -1.16
C VAL A 430 1.96 5.64 -1.07
N PHE A 431 2.40 4.57 -0.40
CA PHE A 431 1.54 3.41 -0.13
C PHE A 431 0.32 3.79 0.69
N PHE A 432 0.49 4.58 1.75
CA PHE A 432 -0.59 5.07 2.59
C PHE A 432 -1.60 5.90 1.78
N ILE A 433 -1.16 6.93 1.06
CA ILE A 433 -2.03 7.81 0.24
C ILE A 433 -2.81 6.99 -0.79
N MET A 434 -2.11 6.12 -1.52
CA MET A 434 -2.70 5.27 -2.54
C MET A 434 -3.74 4.31 -1.97
N ARG A 435 -3.48 3.73 -0.78
CA ARG A 435 -4.38 2.79 -0.10
C ARG A 435 -5.50 3.49 0.66
N LEU A 436 -5.30 4.75 1.05
CA LEU A 436 -6.32 5.57 1.67
C LEU A 436 -7.53 5.72 0.74
N LEU A 437 -7.31 5.83 -0.58
CA LEU A 437 -8.39 5.85 -1.57
C LEU A 437 -9.35 4.65 -1.41
N SER A 438 -8.77 3.46 -1.25
CA SER A 438 -9.52 2.23 -1.03
C SER A 438 -10.20 2.21 0.34
N PHE A 439 -9.51 2.63 1.41
CA PHE A 439 -10.13 2.74 2.74
C PHE A 439 -11.33 3.69 2.74
N THR A 440 -11.25 4.81 2.02
CA THR A 440 -12.36 5.74 1.84
C THR A 440 -13.52 5.11 1.07
N ALA A 441 -13.23 4.34 0.01
CA ALA A 441 -14.27 3.60 -0.72
C ALA A 441 -14.98 2.54 0.14
N HIS A 442 -14.21 1.76 0.91
CA HIS A 442 -14.74 0.72 1.81
C HIS A 442 -15.51 1.33 2.99
N ARG A 443 -15.06 2.47 3.53
CA ARG A 443 -15.82 3.26 4.51
C ARG A 443 -17.18 3.66 3.95
N GLN A 444 -17.20 4.22 2.73
CA GLN A 444 -18.45 4.66 2.11
C GLN A 444 -19.41 3.49 1.90
N GLU A 445 -18.92 2.35 1.41
CA GLU A 445 -19.71 1.14 1.25
C GLU A 445 -20.25 0.61 2.59
N GLN A 446 -19.45 0.70 3.66
CA GLN A 446 -19.87 0.31 4.99
C GLN A 446 -20.96 1.23 5.55
N ILE A 447 -20.83 2.55 5.39
CA ILE A 447 -21.82 3.54 5.85
C ILE A 447 -23.15 3.33 5.12
N CYS A 448 -23.11 3.09 3.80
CA CYS A 448 -24.32 2.84 3.01
C CYS A 448 -25.02 1.51 3.35
N ASN A 449 -24.30 0.49 3.79
CA ASN A 449 -24.88 -0.84 4.11
C ASN A 449 -25.16 -1.01 5.62
N ASN A 450 -24.54 -0.20 6.49
CA ASN A 450 -24.67 -0.12 7.95
C ASN A 450 -24.88 -1.45 8.70
N LYS A 451 -24.29 -2.54 8.21
CA LYS A 451 -24.34 -3.85 8.88
C LYS A 451 -23.22 -3.92 9.90
N MET A 452 -23.58 -3.85 11.17
CA MET A 452 -22.64 -3.99 12.28
C MET A 452 -22.17 -5.45 12.39
N VAL A 453 -20.85 -5.67 12.31
CA VAL A 453 -20.26 -6.98 12.60
C VAL A 453 -20.11 -7.09 14.11
N LYS A 454 -20.91 -7.96 14.74
CA LYS A 454 -20.80 -8.30 16.17
C LYS A 454 -19.96 -9.56 16.34
N TYR A 455 -19.02 -9.53 17.27
CA TYR A 455 -18.25 -10.70 17.68
C TYR A 455 -18.74 -11.19 19.02
N ALA A 456 -18.78 -12.51 19.17
CA ALA A 456 -18.92 -13.16 20.46
C ALA A 456 -17.60 -13.90 20.74
N GLY A 457 -17.07 -13.72 21.94
CA GLY A 457 -16.00 -14.57 22.45
C GLY A 457 -16.58 -15.80 23.11
N VAL A 458 -15.86 -16.93 23.07
CA VAL A 458 -16.14 -18.07 23.94
C VAL A 458 -15.46 -17.81 25.27
N TYR A 459 -16.25 -17.65 26.34
CA TYR A 459 -15.70 -17.47 27.68
C TYR A 459 -15.10 -18.78 28.18
N THR A 460 -13.78 -18.82 28.35
CA THR A 460 -13.05 -19.97 28.93
C THR A 460 -12.47 -19.64 30.31
N GLY A 461 -12.92 -18.54 30.92
CA GLY A 461 -12.48 -18.10 32.24
C GLY A 461 -13.18 -18.85 33.38
N VAL A 462 -12.81 -18.50 34.61
CA VAL A 462 -13.41 -19.09 35.82
C VAL A 462 -14.86 -18.63 35.96
N PRO A 463 -15.84 -19.53 36.12
CA PRO A 463 -17.24 -19.12 36.29
C PRO A 463 -17.40 -18.18 37.50
N PRO A 464 -18.42 -17.31 37.50
CA PRO A 464 -18.64 -16.37 38.59
C PRO A 464 -18.66 -17.10 39.94
N ARG A 465 -17.71 -16.77 40.82
CA ARG A 465 -17.71 -17.31 42.20
C ARG A 465 -18.79 -16.56 42.97
N GLY A 466 -19.77 -17.29 43.52
CA GLY A 466 -20.98 -16.73 44.14
C GLY A 466 -20.74 -15.80 45.34
N ASN A 467 -19.53 -15.75 45.90
CA ASN A 467 -19.17 -14.87 47.00
C ASN A 467 -18.00 -13.96 46.59
N HIS A 468 -18.22 -12.65 46.60
CA HIS A 468 -17.13 -11.68 46.50
C HIS A 468 -16.29 -11.77 47.78
N MET A 469 -15.13 -12.42 47.74
CA MET A 469 -14.21 -12.46 48.88
C MET A 469 -13.83 -11.03 49.30
N GLN A 470 -14.14 -10.68 50.55
CA GLN A 470 -13.64 -9.45 51.19
C GLN A 470 -12.11 -9.45 51.16
N VAL A 471 -11.52 -8.26 51.02
CA VAL A 471 -10.07 -8.08 50.80
C VAL A 471 -9.23 -8.79 51.87
N GLU A 472 -9.70 -8.81 53.11
CA GLU A 472 -9.07 -9.48 54.25
C GLU A 472 -8.90 -10.99 54.09
N HIS A 473 -9.72 -11.62 53.24
CA HIS A 473 -9.74 -13.06 53.02
C HIS A 473 -8.99 -13.49 51.75
N ARG A 474 -8.40 -12.55 50.99
CA ARG A 474 -7.73 -12.82 49.70
C ARG A 474 -6.33 -13.45 49.81
N GLY A 475 -5.85 -13.74 51.02
CA GLY A 475 -4.57 -14.41 51.29
C GLY A 475 -4.66 -15.65 52.19
N ALA A 476 -5.86 -16.02 52.65
CA ALA A 476 -6.06 -17.25 53.41
C ALA A 476 -6.01 -18.42 52.43
N THR A 477 -4.87 -19.11 52.36
CA THR A 477 -4.79 -20.42 51.73
C THR A 477 -5.85 -21.31 52.35
N SER A 478 -6.67 -21.94 51.51
CA SER A 478 -7.62 -22.96 51.95
C SER A 478 -6.85 -24.00 52.78
N PRO A 479 -7.26 -24.32 54.02
CA PRO A 479 -6.96 -25.63 54.54
C PRO A 479 -7.77 -26.63 53.71
N HIS A 480 -7.15 -27.78 53.43
CA HIS A 480 -7.64 -28.81 52.53
C HIS A 480 -9.08 -29.28 52.78
#